data_AF-A0A090IXI5-F1
#
_entry.id   AF-A0A090IXI5-F1
#
_cell.length_a   1.000
_cell.length_b   1.000
_cell.length_c   1.000
_cell.angle_alpha   90.00
_cell.angle_beta   90.00
_cell.angle_gamma   90.00
#
_symmetry.space_group_name_H-M   'P 1'
#
loop_
_entity.id
_entity.type
_entity.pdbx_description
1 polymer ?
#
loop_
_entity_poly.entity_id
_entity_poly.type
_entity_poly.pdbx_seq_one_letter_code
_entity_poly.pdbx_strand_id
1 'polypeptide(L)'
;MDGKEPNNWQSKFGGSAWQFDEKTGQYYFSEINAEKSIQDPDSIFYHYQKLIRLRKTYDIISNGDYRLLIEDDPNVFAYMQNWKNEHLLVISNFYGNMVDVSLPVEVVKNPTIIISNYRDSQTT
;
A
#
# COMPACT_ATOMS: atom_id res chain seq x y z
N MET A 1 31.19 -16.73 -24.04
CA MET A 1 30.64 -15.85 -23.00
C MET A 1 29.91 -16.77 -22.05
N ASP A 2 30.51 -17.03 -20.89
CA ASP A 2 30.08 -18.08 -19.97
C ASP A 2 28.62 -17.85 -19.54
N GLY A 3 27.77 -18.87 -19.63
CA GLY A 3 26.37 -18.86 -19.21
C GLY A 3 26.23 -18.77 -17.68
N LYS A 4 26.80 -17.72 -17.10
CA LYS A 4 26.78 -17.40 -15.68
C LYS A 4 26.12 -16.05 -15.50
N GLU A 5 25.52 -15.87 -14.33
CA GLU A 5 24.86 -14.63 -13.93
C GLU A 5 25.84 -13.44 -14.02
N PRO A 6 25.39 -12.26 -14.49
CA PRO A 6 26.25 -11.10 -14.72
C PRO A 6 27.02 -10.61 -13.48
N ASN A 7 26.45 -10.77 -12.29
CA ASN A 7 27.09 -10.48 -11.00
C ASN A 7 26.42 -11.28 -9.87
N ASN A 8 26.94 -11.16 -8.64
CA ASN A 8 26.44 -11.85 -7.46
C ASN A 8 25.32 -11.07 -6.71
N TRP A 9 24.60 -10.17 -7.40
CA TRP A 9 23.52 -9.43 -6.77
C TRP A 9 22.37 -10.36 -6.41
N GLN A 10 21.81 -10.12 -5.23
CA GLN A 10 20.70 -10.89 -4.71
C GLN A 10 19.40 -10.14 -4.93
N SER A 11 18.36 -10.84 -5.39
CA SER A 11 17.02 -10.27 -5.53
C SER A 11 16.64 -9.66 -4.19
N LYS A 12 15.89 -8.55 -4.14
CA LYS A 12 15.28 -8.13 -2.87
C LYS A 12 14.26 -9.14 -2.34
N PHE A 13 14.11 -10.29 -3.03
CA PHE A 13 13.36 -11.46 -2.57
C PHE A 13 14.03 -12.84 -2.42
N GLY A 14 15.38 -12.95 -2.45
CA GLY A 14 16.11 -14.17 -2.05
C GLY A 14 16.50 -15.03 -3.25
N GLY A 15 17.66 -15.68 -3.16
CA GLY A 15 18.32 -16.26 -4.32
C GLY A 15 18.95 -15.21 -5.25
N SER A 16 19.34 -15.63 -6.45
CA SER A 16 19.92 -14.71 -7.43
C SER A 16 18.92 -13.63 -7.80
N ALA A 17 19.41 -12.40 -7.97
CA ALA A 17 18.63 -11.36 -8.62
C ALA A 17 18.40 -11.69 -10.10
N TRP A 18 19.17 -12.61 -10.67
CA TRP A 18 19.15 -12.92 -12.08
C TRP A 18 18.31 -14.18 -12.36
N GLN A 19 17.37 -14.06 -13.30
CA GLN A 19 16.60 -15.17 -13.86
C GLN A 19 17.07 -15.42 -15.29
N PHE A 20 17.46 -16.65 -15.61
CA PHE A 20 17.87 -17.02 -16.97
C PHE A 20 16.64 -17.30 -17.85
N ASP A 21 16.63 -16.74 -19.06
CA ASP A 21 15.63 -17.04 -20.09
C ASP A 21 16.26 -17.87 -21.21
N GLU A 22 15.83 -19.13 -21.33
CA GLU A 22 16.36 -20.08 -22.32
C GLU A 22 16.04 -19.67 -23.77
N LYS A 23 14.99 -18.89 -24.00
CA LYS A 23 14.59 -18.47 -25.36
C LYS A 23 15.53 -17.43 -25.94
N THR A 24 16.03 -16.53 -25.09
CA THR A 24 16.92 -15.44 -25.50
C THR A 24 18.38 -15.71 -25.14
N GLY A 25 18.65 -16.65 -24.23
CA GLY A 25 19.98 -16.95 -23.72
C GLY A 25 20.54 -15.86 -22.80
N GLN A 26 19.66 -15.08 -22.15
CA GLN A 26 20.00 -13.89 -21.37
C GLN A 26 19.50 -13.98 -19.92
N TYR A 27 20.13 -13.22 -19.01
CA TYR A 27 19.73 -13.08 -17.61
C TYR A 27 18.96 -11.78 -17.36
N TYR A 28 17.86 -11.85 -16.61
CA TYR A 28 16.99 -10.73 -16.24
C TYR A 28 16.99 -10.47 -14.74
N PHE A 29 17.08 -9.21 -14.31
CA PHE A 29 17.15 -8.83 -12.90
C PHE A 29 15.74 -8.69 -12.28
N SER A 30 15.40 -9.54 -11.30
CA SER A 30 14.11 -9.56 -10.62
C SER A 30 14.25 -9.11 -9.17
N GLU A 31 14.13 -7.80 -8.98
CA GLU A 31 14.12 -7.20 -7.66
C GLU A 31 12.83 -7.53 -6.90
N ILE A 32 11.76 -8.09 -7.51
CA ILE A 32 10.45 -8.38 -6.85
C ILE A 32 10.01 -9.87 -6.81
N ASN A 33 9.77 -10.51 -5.64
CA ASN A 33 9.35 -11.91 -5.44
C ASN A 33 8.62 -12.12 -4.07
N ALA A 34 7.99 -13.26 -3.82
CA ALA A 34 7.17 -13.46 -2.62
C ALA A 34 7.97 -13.81 -1.35
N GLU A 35 9.10 -14.50 -1.51
CA GLU A 35 9.86 -15.10 -0.42
C GLU A 35 10.39 -14.06 0.57
N LYS A 36 11.14 -13.03 0.14
CA LYS A 36 11.49 -11.96 1.11
C LYS A 36 10.34 -11.04 1.50
N SER A 37 9.20 -11.04 0.81
CA SER A 37 8.04 -10.23 1.21
C SER A 37 7.47 -10.78 2.50
N ILE A 38 7.53 -12.10 2.65
CA ILE A 38 7.18 -12.80 3.88
C ILE A 38 8.25 -12.57 4.97
N GLN A 39 9.52 -12.32 4.61
CA GLN A 39 10.59 -12.07 5.59
C GLN A 39 10.66 -10.62 6.10
N ASP A 40 10.06 -9.67 5.36
CA ASP A 40 10.01 -8.25 5.72
C ASP A 40 8.63 -7.88 6.32
N PRO A 41 8.54 -7.62 7.65
CA PRO A 41 7.28 -7.26 8.32
C PRO A 41 6.63 -5.97 7.82
N ASP A 42 7.41 -5.08 7.19
CA ASP A 42 6.96 -3.81 6.63
C ASP A 42 6.63 -3.89 5.14
N SER A 43 6.63 -5.11 4.57
CA SER A 43 6.40 -5.32 3.14
C SER A 43 4.96 -5.04 2.71
N ILE A 44 4.81 -4.84 1.41
CA ILE A 44 3.50 -4.73 0.72
C ILE A 44 2.64 -5.97 1.02
N PHE A 45 3.24 -7.16 1.13
CA PHE A 45 2.51 -8.40 1.42
C PHE A 45 1.72 -8.29 2.73
N TYR A 46 2.39 -7.89 3.82
CA TYR A 46 1.73 -7.73 5.12
C TYR A 46 0.77 -6.55 5.16
N HIS A 47 1.03 -5.49 4.39
CA HIS A 47 0.08 -4.39 4.23
C HIS A 47 -1.25 -4.88 3.61
N TYR A 48 -1.20 -5.67 2.52
CA TYR A 48 -2.39 -6.25 1.91
C TYR A 48 -3.07 -7.29 2.80
N GLN A 49 -2.31 -8.11 3.53
CA GLN A 49 -2.87 -9.03 4.52
C GLN A 49 -3.67 -8.28 5.60
N LYS A 50 -3.15 -7.14 6.09
CA LYS A 50 -3.87 -6.26 7.02
C LYS A 50 -5.15 -5.70 6.39
N LEU A 51 -5.11 -5.20 5.15
CA LEU A 51 -6.31 -4.72 4.44
C LEU A 51 -7.40 -5.80 4.30
N ILE A 52 -7.03 -7.04 3.93
CA ILE A 52 -7.98 -8.16 3.82
C ILE A 52 -8.57 -8.48 5.20
N ARG A 53 -7.75 -8.47 6.25
CA ARG A 53 -8.24 -8.67 7.62
C ARG A 53 -9.22 -7.58 8.02
N LEU A 54 -8.89 -6.31 7.78
CA LEU A 54 -9.77 -5.18 8.06
C LEU A 54 -11.11 -5.33 7.34
N ARG A 55 -11.10 -5.65 6.03
CA ARG A 55 -12.33 -5.86 5.26
C ARG A 55 -13.23 -6.98 5.81
N LYS A 56 -12.65 -8.02 6.41
CA LYS A 56 -13.38 -9.11 7.07
C LYS A 56 -13.86 -8.74 8.48
N THR A 57 -13.22 -7.79 9.13
CA THR A 57 -13.51 -7.37 10.51
C THR A 57 -14.54 -6.24 10.55
N TYR A 58 -14.47 -5.29 9.62
CA TYR A 58 -15.28 -4.08 9.62
C TYR A 58 -16.26 -4.07 8.44
N ASP A 59 -17.55 -4.24 8.74
CA ASP A 59 -18.62 -4.26 7.74
C ASP A 59 -18.65 -2.99 6.88
N ILE A 60 -18.30 -1.83 7.45
CA ILE A 60 -18.25 -0.54 6.75
C ILE A 60 -17.34 -0.54 5.51
N ILE A 61 -16.31 -1.38 5.47
CA ILE A 61 -15.40 -1.48 4.32
C ILE A 61 -16.08 -2.17 3.13
N SER A 62 -17.00 -3.11 3.39
CA SER A 62 -17.67 -3.85 2.32
C SER A 62 -19.06 -3.29 1.99
N ASN A 63 -19.78 -2.78 3.00
CA ASN A 63 -21.19 -2.39 2.88
C ASN A 63 -21.41 -0.88 3.00
N GLY A 64 -20.41 -0.13 3.48
CA GLY A 64 -20.53 1.31 3.61
C GLY A 64 -20.76 1.99 2.26
N ASP A 65 -21.47 3.11 2.30
CA ASP A 65 -21.61 3.96 1.12
C ASP A 65 -20.26 4.56 0.68
N TYR A 66 -20.28 5.29 -0.43
CA TYR A 66 -19.11 6.00 -0.92
C TYR A 66 -19.46 7.47 -1.10
N ARG A 67 -18.69 8.36 -0.46
CA ARG A 67 -18.79 9.81 -0.62
C ARG A 67 -17.41 10.43 -0.82
N LEU A 68 -17.17 10.98 -2.01
CA LEU A 68 -15.98 11.76 -2.31
C LEU A 68 -15.97 13.07 -1.49
N LEU A 69 -14.82 13.47 -0.95
CA LEU A 69 -14.70 14.64 -0.08
C LEU A 69 -14.05 15.86 -0.74
N ILE A 70 -13.04 15.64 -1.59
CA ILE A 70 -12.20 16.70 -2.17
C ILE A 70 -12.00 16.43 -3.67
N GLU A 71 -13.07 16.61 -4.45
CA GLU A 71 -13.04 16.34 -5.90
C GLU A 71 -12.02 17.23 -6.65
N ASP A 72 -11.82 18.46 -6.19
CA ASP A 72 -10.96 19.45 -6.84
C ASP A 72 -9.48 19.39 -6.40
N ASP A 73 -9.11 18.53 -5.44
CA ASP A 73 -7.71 18.42 -5.00
C ASP A 73 -6.89 17.62 -6.03
N PRO A 74 -5.84 18.21 -6.63
CA PRO A 74 -5.09 17.54 -7.69
C PRO A 74 -4.17 16.42 -7.19
N ASN A 75 -3.89 16.37 -5.88
CA ASN A 75 -2.87 15.50 -5.30
C ASN A 75 -3.46 14.41 -4.38
N VAL A 76 -4.54 14.72 -3.67
CA VAL A 76 -5.09 13.87 -2.62
C VAL A 76 -6.43 13.32 -3.03
N PHE A 77 -6.53 11.99 -3.03
CA PHE A 77 -7.80 11.30 -3.13
C PHE A 77 -8.30 10.98 -1.73
N ALA A 78 -9.38 11.65 -1.29
CA ALA A 78 -10.00 11.35 -0.02
C ALA A 78 -11.51 11.14 -0.15
N TYR A 79 -12.00 10.11 0.53
CA TYR A 79 -13.42 9.76 0.56
C TYR A 79 -13.82 9.22 1.92
N MET A 80 -15.11 9.25 2.19
CA MET A 80 -15.71 8.69 3.38
C MET A 80 -16.62 7.53 3.00
N GLN A 81 -16.65 6.52 3.87
CA GLN A 81 -17.67 5.50 3.88
C GLN A 81 -18.49 5.64 5.15
N ASN A 82 -19.81 5.49 5.03
CA ASN A 82 -20.74 5.53 6.14
C ASN A 82 -21.50 4.19 6.20
N TRP A 83 -21.59 3.62 7.39
CA TRP A 83 -22.39 2.41 7.62
C TRP A 83 -22.95 2.42 9.03
N LYS A 84 -24.29 2.45 9.15
CA LYS A 84 -24.98 2.60 10.44
C LYS A 84 -24.48 3.84 11.19
N ASN A 85 -23.84 3.66 12.35
CA ASN A 85 -23.30 4.74 13.19
C ASN A 85 -21.76 4.82 13.11
N GLU A 86 -21.15 4.20 12.11
CA GLU A 86 -19.71 4.20 11.88
C GLU A 86 -19.36 5.05 10.65
N HIS A 87 -18.20 5.70 10.73
CA HIS A 87 -17.61 6.48 9.66
C HIS A 87 -16.17 6.02 9.44
N LEU A 88 -15.81 5.79 8.17
CA LEU A 88 -14.47 5.45 7.76
C LEU A 88 -13.96 6.50 6.78
N LEU A 89 -12.89 7.19 7.16
CA LEU A 89 -12.18 8.12 6.29
C LEU A 89 -11.00 7.42 5.63
N VAL A 90 -10.88 7.57 4.32
CA VAL A 90 -9.73 7.11 3.54
C VAL A 90 -9.07 8.31 2.87
N ILE A 91 -7.75 8.43 3.01
CA ILE A 91 -6.93 9.49 2.44
C ILE A 91 -5.77 8.83 1.70
N SER A 92 -5.52 9.22 0.46
CA SER A 92 -4.42 8.69 -0.34
C SER A 92 -3.75 9.83 -1.11
N ASN A 93 -2.45 10.03 -0.84
CA ASN A 93 -1.58 10.87 -1.66
C ASN A 93 -0.89 9.97 -2.69
N PHE A 94 -1.19 10.16 -3.98
CA PHE A 94 -0.63 9.35 -5.07
C PHE A 94 0.64 9.95 -5.68
N TYR A 95 1.14 11.05 -5.11
CA TYR A 95 2.31 11.76 -5.61
C TYR A 95 3.45 11.74 -4.60
N GLY A 96 4.68 11.91 -5.09
CA GLY A 96 5.90 11.85 -4.26
C GLY A 96 6.18 13.10 -3.41
N ASN A 97 5.25 14.06 -3.36
CA ASN A 97 5.42 15.32 -2.64
C ASN A 97 4.60 15.33 -1.35
N MET A 98 5.09 16.01 -0.32
CA MET A 98 4.27 16.30 0.86
C MET A 98 3.16 17.29 0.49
N VAL A 99 1.95 17.04 1.01
CA VAL A 99 0.76 17.84 0.73
C VAL A 99 0.00 18.05 2.02
N ASP A 100 -0.32 19.31 2.32
CA ASP A 100 -1.26 19.66 3.37
C ASP A 100 -2.68 19.56 2.82
N VAL A 101 -3.55 18.82 3.51
CA VAL A 101 -4.95 18.62 3.11
C VAL A 101 -5.89 19.24 4.13
N SER A 102 -6.83 20.06 3.66
CA SER A 102 -7.91 20.60 4.50
C SER A 102 -9.16 19.74 4.31
N LEU A 103 -9.53 19.00 5.34
CA LEU A 103 -10.75 18.18 5.34
C LEU A 103 -11.94 18.96 5.94
N PRO A 104 -13.18 18.68 5.50
CA PRO A 104 -14.37 19.28 6.11
C PRO A 104 -14.46 18.95 7.60
N VAL A 105 -14.79 19.95 8.43
CA VAL A 105 -14.83 19.85 9.90
C VAL A 105 -15.75 18.74 10.43
N GLU A 106 -16.77 18.36 9.68
CA GLU A 106 -17.74 17.31 10.05
C GLU A 106 -17.12 15.91 10.06
N VAL A 107 -15.97 15.72 9.40
CA VAL A 107 -15.35 14.41 9.17
C VAL A 107 -14.51 13.96 10.37
N VAL A 108 -14.01 14.88 11.20
CA VAL A 108 -12.98 14.57 12.20
C VAL A 108 -13.49 14.83 13.61
N LYS A 109 -13.94 13.77 14.29
CA LYS A 109 -14.10 13.75 15.75
C LYS A 109 -13.33 12.56 16.30
N ASN A 110 -12.23 12.81 17.00
CA ASN A 110 -11.39 11.81 17.66
C ASN A 110 -11.12 10.56 16.78
N PRO A 111 -10.49 10.73 15.60
CA PRO A 111 -10.26 9.61 14.70
C PRO A 111 -9.32 8.58 15.33
N THR A 112 -9.47 7.33 14.90
CA THR A 112 -8.52 6.25 15.20
C THR A 112 -7.93 5.75 13.89
N ILE A 113 -6.61 5.73 13.77
CA ILE A 113 -5.92 5.19 12.59
C ILE A 113 -5.96 3.66 12.67
N ILE A 114 -6.64 3.02 11.71
CA ILE A 114 -6.71 1.55 11.60
C ILE A 114 -5.65 0.97 10.67
N ILE A 115 -5.10 1.77 9.75
CA ILE A 115 -3.96 1.40 8.88
C ILE A 115 -3.27 2.65 8.33
N SER A 116 -1.94 2.59 8.17
CA SER A 116 -1.13 3.59 7.47
C SER A 116 0.08 2.91 6.82
N ASN A 117 0.63 3.52 5.77
CA ASN A 117 1.91 3.13 5.15
C ASN A 117 3.10 3.99 5.63
N TYR A 118 2.87 4.91 6.57
CA TYR A 118 3.91 5.69 7.26
C TYR A 118 3.93 5.34 8.76
N ARG A 119 5.13 5.27 9.36
CA ARG A 119 5.31 4.85 10.76
C ARG A 119 5.01 5.95 11.78
N ASP A 120 5.08 7.20 11.35
CA ASP A 120 4.94 8.42 12.14
C ASP A 120 3.53 9.03 12.06
N SER A 121 2.57 8.33 11.43
CA SER A 121 1.18 8.76 11.34
C SER A 121 0.54 8.91 12.71
N GLN A 122 -0.05 10.07 12.96
CA GLN A 122 -0.66 10.44 14.23
C GLN A 122 -2.00 11.14 14.00
N THR A 123 -2.90 11.05 14.97
CA THR A 123 -4.11 11.86 15.01
C THR A 123 -3.85 13.08 15.89
N THR A 124 -4.21 14.27 15.40
CA THR A 124 -4.13 15.54 16.14
C THR A 124 -5.50 15.88 16.72
#